data_AF-A0A127B898-F1
#
_entry.id   AF-A0A127B898-F1
#
_cell.length_a   1.000
_cell.length_b   1.000
_cell.length_c   1.000
_cell.angle_alpha   90.00
_cell.angle_beta   90.00
_cell.angle_gamma   90.00
#
_symmetry.space_group_name_H-M   'P 1'
#
loop_
_entity.id
_entity.type
_entity.pdbx_description
1 polymer ?
#
loop_
_entity_poly.entity_id
_entity_poly.type
_entity_poly.pdbx_seq_one_letter_code
_entity_poly.pdbx_strand_id
1 'polypeptide(L)' 'MNTSEIITQLQNFATQHPYIALGAILLLIGALIRGKTAFVFYILGALALIKAFGLFDTFVSFLKQVPGMIKDLASVFGGG' A
#
# COMPACT_ATOMS: atom_id res chain seq x y z
N MET A 1 6.93 27.84 12.60
CA MET A 1 7.31 26.71 11.73
C MET A 1 7.18 27.19 10.30
N ASN A 2 8.30 27.44 9.64
CA ASN A 2 8.33 28.00 8.29
C ASN A 2 8.01 26.91 7.26
N THR A 3 7.31 27.26 6.18
CA THR A 3 7.05 26.35 5.04
C THR A 3 8.34 25.71 4.51
N SER A 4 9.44 26.46 4.54
CA SER A 4 10.78 25.99 4.18
C SER A 4 11.27 24.84 5.07
N GLU A 5 11.06 24.94 6.38
CA GLU A 5 11.45 23.90 7.35
C GLU A 5 10.63 22.63 7.14
N ILE A 6 9.34 22.76 6.84
CA ILE A 6 8.45 21.64 6.54
C ILE A 6 8.91 20.90 5.29
N ILE A 7 9.26 21.64 4.23
CA ILE A 7 9.76 21.05 2.97
C ILE A 7 11.08 20.32 3.19
N THR A 8 12.01 20.92 3.93
CA THR A 8 13.31 20.29 4.24
C THR A 8 13.14 19.02 5.08
N GLN A 9 12.24 19.02 6.07
CA GLN A 9 11.93 17.81 6.84
C GLN A 9 11.30 16.72 5.96
N LEU A 10 10.41 17.09 5.04
CA LEU A 10 9.80 16.15 4.10
C LEU A 10 10.84 15.57 3.13
N GLN A 11 11.78 16.38 2.64
CA GLN A 11 12.89 15.92 1.79
C GLN A 11 13.84 14.98 2.55
N ASN A 12 14.17 15.30 3.79
CA ASN A 12 15.02 14.43 4.62
C ASN A 12 14.32 13.10 4.90
N PHE A 13 13.03 13.13 5.23
CA PHE A 13 12.21 11.93 5.41
C PHE A 13 12.12 11.10 4.13
N ALA A 14 11.90 11.72 2.98
CA ALA A 14 11.85 11.03 1.69
C ALA A 14 13.19 10.38 1.33
N THR A 15 14.31 11.00 1.72
CA THR A 15 15.65 10.44 1.50
C THR A 15 15.91 9.25 2.42
N GLN A 16 15.45 9.30 3.67
CA GLN A 16 15.60 8.23 4.65
C GLN A 16 14.64 7.05 4.42
N HIS A 17 13.44 7.33 3.92
CA HIS A 17 12.39 6.36 3.66
C HIS A 17 11.86 6.44 2.22
N PRO A 18 12.71 6.13 1.22
CA PRO A 18 12.40 6.32 -0.19
C PRO A 18 11.16 5.52 -0.63
N TYR A 19 10.96 4.33 -0.07
CA TYR A 19 9.80 3.48 -0.38
C TYR A 19 8.49 4.01 0.23
N ILE A 20 8.52 4.74 1.35
CA ILE A 20 7.33 5.40 1.92
C ILE A 20 6.92 6.57 1.03
N ALA A 21 7.89 7.39 0.62
CA ALA A 21 7.66 8.50 -0.29
C ALA A 21 7.11 8.02 -1.65
N LEU A 22 7.71 6.96 -2.21
CA LEU A 22 7.21 6.32 -3.43
C LEU A 22 5.80 5.78 -3.25
N GLY A 23 5.52 5.08 -2.14
CA GLY A 23 4.20 4.57 -1.82
C GLY A 23 3.14 5.67 -1.78
N ALA A 24 3.43 6.77 -1.08
CA ALA A 24 2.53 7.91 -0.97
C ALA A 24 2.26 8.58 -2.34
N ILE A 25 3.29 8.78 -3.17
CA ILE A 25 3.13 9.35 -4.51
C ILE A 25 2.27 8.44 -5.39
N LEU A 26 2.53 7.12 -5.36
CA LEU A 26 1.76 6.15 -6.14
C LEU A 26 0.29 6.10 -5.70
N LEU A 27 0.02 6.17 -4.40
CA LEU A 27 -1.34 6.25 -3.88
C LEU A 27 -2.05 7.55 -4.28
N LEU A 28 -1.35 8.69 -4.26
CA LEU A 28 -1.90 9.97 -4.72
C LEU A 28 -2.20 9.95 -6.22
N ILE A 29 -1.32 9.36 -7.03
CA ILE A 29 -1.56 9.17 -8.47
C ILE A 29 -2.75 8.24 -8.69
N GLY A 30 -2.84 7.14 -7.95
CA GLY A 30 -3.98 6.23 -7.99
C GLY A 30 -5.30 6.90 -7.59
N ALA A 31 -5.27 7.82 -6.62
CA ALA A 31 -6.43 8.61 -6.20
C ALA A 31 -6.85 9.65 -7.24
N LEU A 32 -5.91 10.19 -8.00
CA LEU A 32 -6.18 11.19 -9.04
C LEU A 32 -6.65 10.56 -10.35
N ILE A 33 -6.12 9.38 -10.70
CA ILE A 33 -6.51 8.66 -11.92
C ILE A 33 -7.83 7.93 -11.68
N ARG A 34 -8.80 8.12 -12.59
CA ARG A 34 -10.05 7.34 -12.59
C ARG A 34 -9.92 6.11 -13.48
N GLY A 35 -10.49 4.98 -13.05
CA GLY A 35 -10.62 3.76 -13.84
C GLY A 35 -9.73 2.60 -13.38
N LYS A 36 -9.67 1.53 -14.19
CA LYS A 36 -9.00 0.27 -13.84
C LYS A 36 -7.48 0.43 -13.63
N THR A 37 -6.87 1.43 -14.23
CA THR A 37 -5.45 1.78 -14.06
C THR A 37 -5.13 2.28 -12.65
N ALA A 38 -6.10 2.88 -11.94
CA ALA A 38 -5.92 3.30 -10.54
C ALA A 38 -5.53 2.13 -9.62
N PHE A 39 -6.07 0.94 -9.89
CA PHE A 39 -5.73 -0.27 -9.13
C PHE A 39 -4.26 -0.62 -9.21
N VAL A 40 -3.63 -0.43 -10.37
CA VAL A 40 -2.19 -0.72 -10.54
C VAL A 40 -1.38 0.21 -9.64
N PHE A 41 -1.71 1.51 -9.61
CA PHE A 41 -1.04 2.47 -8.74
C PHE A 41 -1.28 2.20 -7.26
N TYR A 42 -2.49 1.79 -6.88
CA TYR A 42 -2.77 1.38 -5.50
C TYR A 42 -2.01 0.13 -5.09
N ILE A 43 -1.92 -0.89 -5.95
CA ILE A 43 -1.15 -2.11 -5.69
C ILE A 43 0.34 -1.78 -5.57
N LEU A 44 0.90 -1.00 -6.50
CA LEU A 44 2.31 -0.60 -6.47
C LEU A 44 2.61 0.26 -5.24
N GLY A 45 1.71 1.16 -4.85
CA GLY A 45 1.83 1.97 -3.64
C GLY A 45 1.80 1.13 -2.37
N ALA A 46 0.86 0.16 -2.29
CA ALA A 46 0.79 -0.78 -1.19
C ALA A 46 2.05 -1.66 -1.09
N LEU A 47 2.55 -2.18 -2.22
CA LEU A 47 3.79 -2.97 -2.26
C LEU A 47 5.00 -2.15 -1.82
N ALA A 48 5.08 -0.88 -2.21
CA ALA A 48 6.13 0.03 -1.75
C ALA A 48 6.08 0.23 -0.23
N LEU A 49 4.88 0.38 0.36
CA LEU A 49 4.71 0.47 1.82
C LEU A 49 5.05 -0.84 2.53
N ILE A 50 4.60 -1.98 2.01
CA ILE A 50 4.96 -3.31 2.54
C ILE A 50 6.48 -3.48 2.59
N LYS A 51 7.17 -3.07 1.52
CA LYS A 51 8.64 -3.10 1.46
C LYS A 51 9.27 -2.11 2.46
N ALA A 52 8.70 -0.92 2.60
CA ALA A 52 9.22 0.12 3.49
C ALA A 52 9.21 -0.29 4.96
N PHE A 53 8.18 -1.03 5.38
CA PHE A 53 8.03 -1.49 6.77
C PHE A 53 8.60 -2.90 7.01
N GLY A 54 9.22 -3.53 6.01
CA GLY A 54 9.70 -4.91 6.10
C GLY A 54 8.58 -5.93 6.31
N LEU A 55 7.33 -5.56 6.01
CA LEU A 55 6.12 -6.38 6.22
C LEU A 55 5.93 -7.42 5.11
N PHE A 56 6.95 -7.69 4.29
CA PHE A 56 6.79 -8.59 3.15
C PHE A 56 6.41 -10.01 3.58
N ASP A 57 7.06 -10.54 4.63
CA ASP A 57 6.72 -11.85 5.18
C ASP A 57 5.31 -11.87 5.78
N THR A 58 4.94 -10.81 6.50
CA THR A 58 3.58 -10.63 7.05
C THR A 58 2.53 -10.58 5.94
N PHE A 59 2.81 -9.85 4.85
CA PHE A 59 1.95 -9.73 3.69
C PHE A 59 1.80 -11.06 2.95
N VAL A 60 2.89 -11.78 2.73
CA VAL A 60 2.86 -13.12 2.10
C VAL A 60 2.10 -14.11 2.99
N SER A 61 2.29 -14.07 4.31
CA SER A 61 1.53 -14.89 5.25
C SER A 61 0.03 -14.56 5.20
N PHE A 62 -0.33 -13.28 5.12
CA PHE A 62 -1.72 -12.85 4.92
C PHE A 62 -2.28 -13.37 3.58
N LEU A 63 -1.56 -13.19 2.46
CA LEU A 63 -1.99 -13.70 1.16
C LEU A 63 -2.18 -15.22 1.13
N LYS A 64 -1.42 -15.98 1.93
CA LYS A 64 -1.61 -17.42 2.08
C LYS A 64 -2.88 -17.77 2.87
N GLN A 65 -3.33 -16.89 3.76
CA GLN A 65 -4.56 -17.08 4.54
C GLN A 65 -5.81 -16.63 3.79
N VAL A 66 -5.70 -15.68 2.86
CA VAL A 66 -6.82 -15.17 2.04
C VAL A 66 -7.60 -16.30 1.31
N PRO A 67 -6.97 -17.29 0.65
CA PRO A 67 -7.69 -18.42 0.05
C PRO A 67 -8.54 -19.22 1.04
N GLY A 68 -8.05 -19.38 2.29
CA GLY A 68 -8.79 -20.04 3.37
C GLY A 68 -10.00 -19.21 3.80
N MET A 69 -9.80 -17.90 4.02
CA MET A 69 -10.88 -16.98 4.37
C MET A 69 -11.97 -16.90 3.29
N ILE A 70 -11.60 -16.93 2.00
CA ILE A 70 -12.57 -16.93 0.89
C ILE A 70 -13.35 -18.25 0.85
N LYS A 71 -12.69 -19.39 1.08
CA LYS A 71 -13.37 -20.69 1.17
C LYS A 71 -14.35 -20.71 2.34
N ASP A 72 -13.94 -20.22 3.50
CA ASP A 72 -14.79 -20.15 4.69
C ASP A 72 -15.99 -19.23 4.49
N LEU A 73 -15.78 -18.04 3.90
CA LEU A 73 -16.85 -17.12 3.55
C LEU A 73 -17.81 -17.74 2.51
N ALA A 74 -17.28 -18.43 1.49
CA ALA A 74 -18.08 -19.09 0.47
C ALA A 74 -18.90 -20.26 1.05
N SER A 75 -18.39 -20.99 2.04
CA SER A 75 -19.17 -22.00 2.76
C SER A 75 -20.24 -21.41 3.68
N VAL A 76 -20.01 -20.22 4.26
CA VAL A 76 -21.00 -19.51 5.09
C VAL A 76 -22.10 -18.84 4.25
N PHE A 77 -21.77 -18.33 3.06
CA PHE A 77 -22.74 -17.66 2.17
C PHE A 77 -23.34 -18.56 1.08
N GLY A 78 -22.74 -19.72 0.79
CA GLY A 78 -23.19 -20.67 -0.24
C GLY A 78 -23.65 -22.03 0.31
N GLY A 79 -23.57 -22.23 1.64
CA GLY A 79 -24.05 -23.42 2.33
C GLY A 79 -25.33 -23.14 3.12
N GLY A 80 -26.45 -23.05 2.41
CA GLY A 80 -27.80 -22.83 2.96
C GLY A 80 -28.79 -22.38 1.90
#